data_AF-A0A8H5C3W1-F1
#
_entry.id   AF-A0A8H5C3W1-F1
#
_cell.length_a   1.000
_cell.length_b   1.000
_cell.length_c   1.000
_cell.angle_alpha   90.00
_cell.angle_beta   90.00
_cell.angle_gamma   90.00
#
_symmetry.space_group_name_H-M   'P 1'
#
loop_
_entity.id
_entity.type
_entity.pdbx_description
1 polymer ?
#
loop_
_entity_poly.entity_id
_entity_poly.type
_entity_poly.pdbx_seq_one_letter_code
_entity_poly.pdbx_strand_id
1 'polypeptide(L)'
;MAFVSLPEDVIMEVLASAMPIDILTLGQTCKAVFEVTSERIVWERKLRELVKHRNLYAPSLHPHDSTLGALQRIVSGIHLWEKLLKRLSVPPEPLEGLSTELIRDKMAVYFEPHSGIPDIYLVPGGRYLFTSLAGRRDSPTIKLWDLGPVGMPILSVPVLLSQCEIRFDVTPEQPSRDVSLAVWVSDLDALDLRLVAVCKRTGAGNGGVFV
;
A
#
# COMPACT_ATOMS: atom_id res chain seq x y z
N MET A 1 -39.61 4.60 1.24
CA MET A 1 -39.28 4.28 -0.17
C MET A 1 -38.70 5.48 -0.95
N ALA A 2 -38.14 6.50 -0.29
CA ALA A 2 -37.71 7.73 -0.98
C ALA A 2 -36.41 7.60 -1.81
N PHE A 3 -35.55 6.62 -1.50
CA PHE A 3 -34.25 6.50 -2.16
C PHE A 3 -34.38 6.00 -3.62
N VAL A 4 -35.24 5.02 -3.87
CA VAL A 4 -35.43 4.42 -5.21
C VAL A 4 -36.23 5.31 -6.15
N SER A 5 -36.93 6.32 -5.62
CA SER A 5 -37.62 7.33 -6.42
C SER A 5 -36.71 8.45 -6.93
N LEU A 6 -35.44 8.46 -6.51
CA LEU A 6 -34.48 9.42 -7.02
C LEU A 6 -34.02 9.05 -8.43
N PRO A 7 -33.70 10.03 -9.28
CA PRO A 7 -33.00 9.80 -10.54
C PRO A 7 -31.69 9.01 -10.33
N GLU A 8 -31.36 8.13 -11.28
CA GLU A 8 -30.21 7.21 -11.20
C GLU A 8 -28.88 7.95 -10.99
N ASP A 9 -28.69 9.08 -11.67
CA ASP A 9 -27.53 9.96 -11.55
C ASP A 9 -27.36 10.51 -10.12
N VAL A 10 -28.47 10.89 -9.47
CA VAL A 10 -28.46 11.35 -8.07
C VAL A 10 -28.09 10.19 -7.14
N ILE A 11 -28.65 9.00 -7.35
CA ILE A 11 -28.30 7.82 -6.55
C ILE A 11 -26.81 7.49 -6.69
N MET A 12 -26.29 7.51 -7.92
CA MET A 12 -24.88 7.27 -8.21
C MET A 12 -23.97 8.30 -7.54
N GLU A 13 -24.37 9.57 -7.48
CA GLU A 13 -23.61 10.62 -6.79
C GLU A 13 -23.59 10.41 -5.26
N VAL A 14 -24.73 10.04 -4.67
CA VAL A 14 -24.83 9.73 -3.24
C VAL A 14 -23.98 8.50 -2.89
N LEU A 15 -24.04 7.44 -3.69
CA LEU A 15 -23.21 6.25 -3.48
C LEU A 15 -21.72 6.54 -3.71
N ALA A 16 -21.38 7.40 -4.67
CA ALA A 16 -20.00 7.81 -4.91
C ALA A 16 -19.41 8.60 -3.74
N SER A 17 -20.23 9.32 -2.96
CA SER A 17 -19.78 10.09 -1.80
C SER A 17 -19.85 9.33 -0.46
N ALA A 18 -20.62 8.24 -0.38
CA ALA A 18 -20.70 7.37 0.81
C ALA A 18 -19.41 6.55 1.06
N MET A 19 -19.14 6.10 2.29
CA MET A 19 -17.99 5.21 2.53
C MET A 19 -18.25 3.81 1.97
N PRO A 20 -17.22 3.05 1.55
CA PRO A 20 -17.41 1.69 1.03
C PRO A 20 -18.22 0.77 1.94
N ILE A 21 -17.99 0.88 3.25
CA ILE A 21 -18.72 0.11 4.26
C ILE A 21 -20.20 0.52 4.33
N ASP A 22 -20.49 1.81 4.18
CA ASP A 22 -21.87 2.32 4.20
C ASP A 22 -22.65 1.85 2.97
N ILE A 23 -21.99 1.75 1.80
CA ILE A 23 -22.59 1.19 0.58
C ILE A 23 -23.00 -0.27 0.81
N LEU A 24 -22.15 -1.08 1.46
CA LEU A 24 -22.47 -2.46 1.82
C LEU A 24 -23.64 -2.52 2.82
N THR A 25 -23.62 -1.67 3.85
CA THR A 25 -24.71 -1.61 4.84
C THR A 25 -26.03 -1.14 4.22
N LEU A 26 -25.99 -0.18 3.29
CA LEU A 26 -27.16 0.26 2.52
C LEU A 26 -27.74 -0.89 1.69
N GLY A 27 -26.88 -1.68 1.03
CA GLY A 27 -27.30 -2.86 0.28
C GLY A 27 -28.02 -3.93 1.14
N GLN A 28 -27.80 -3.94 2.44
CA GLN A 28 -28.48 -4.86 3.36
C GLN A 28 -29.88 -4.39 3.79
N THR A 29 -30.30 -3.18 3.42
CA THR A 29 -31.57 -2.60 3.90
C THR A 29 -32.81 -3.10 3.16
N CYS A 30 -32.77 -3.15 1.82
CA CYS A 30 -33.87 -3.67 1.00
C CYS A 30 -33.40 -4.13 -0.39
N LYS A 31 -34.23 -4.94 -1.06
CA LYS A 31 -33.89 -5.55 -2.37
C LYS A 31 -33.56 -4.51 -3.45
N ALA A 32 -34.32 -3.42 -3.54
CA ALA A 32 -34.08 -2.39 -4.55
C ALA A 32 -32.74 -1.66 -4.33
N VAL A 33 -32.40 -1.35 -3.07
CA VAL A 33 -31.09 -0.75 -2.75
C VAL A 33 -29.97 -1.77 -2.96
N PHE A 34 -30.21 -3.05 -2.65
CA PHE A 34 -29.26 -4.13 -2.93
C PHE A 34 -28.95 -4.22 -4.43
N GLU A 35 -29.96 -4.17 -5.29
CA GLU A 35 -29.79 -4.21 -6.75
C GLU A 35 -28.89 -3.05 -7.22
N VAL A 36 -29.21 -1.82 -6.82
CA VAL A 36 -28.40 -0.65 -7.22
C VAL A 36 -26.99 -0.69 -6.63
N THR A 37 -26.84 -1.02 -5.34
CA THR A 37 -25.51 -1.10 -4.69
C THR A 37 -24.68 -2.29 -5.14
N SER A 38 -25.28 -3.28 -5.82
CA SER A 38 -24.57 -4.41 -6.43
C SER A 38 -24.15 -4.13 -7.88
N GLU A 39 -24.50 -2.97 -8.43
CA GLU A 39 -24.07 -2.61 -9.78
C GLU A 39 -22.57 -2.37 -9.83
N ARG A 40 -21.91 -2.99 -10.82
CA ARG A 40 -20.47 -2.90 -11.01
C ARG A 40 -19.99 -1.45 -11.17
N ILE A 41 -20.77 -0.65 -11.89
CA ILE A 41 -20.45 0.76 -12.16
C ILE A 41 -20.35 1.61 -10.89
N VAL A 42 -21.13 1.30 -9.84
CA VAL A 42 -21.04 1.97 -8.52
C VAL A 42 -19.65 1.82 -7.96
N TRP A 43 -19.16 0.59 -7.92
CA TRP A 43 -17.89 0.29 -7.29
C TRP A 43 -16.70 0.70 -8.14
N GLU A 44 -16.78 0.62 -9.47
CA GLU A 44 -15.73 1.14 -10.35
C GLU A 44 -15.60 2.67 -10.20
N ARG A 45 -16.73 3.37 -10.14
CA ARG A 45 -16.76 4.82 -9.86
C ARG A 45 -16.14 5.10 -8.50
N LYS A 46 -16.48 4.32 -7.48
CA LYS A 46 -15.93 4.45 -6.12
C LYS A 46 -14.42 4.21 -6.07
N LEU A 47 -13.94 3.21 -6.80
CA LEU A 47 -12.52 2.92 -6.91
C LEU A 47 -11.76 4.06 -7.59
N ARG A 48 -12.29 4.62 -8.68
CA ARG A 48 -11.68 5.80 -9.34
C ARG A 48 -11.60 7.01 -8.41
N GLU A 49 -12.64 7.24 -7.61
CA GLU A 49 -12.69 8.29 -6.59
C GLU A 49 -11.60 8.07 -5.54
N LEU A 50 -11.51 6.86 -4.96
CA LEU A 50 -10.46 6.52 -3.99
C LEU A 50 -9.05 6.65 -4.56
N VAL A 51 -8.81 6.19 -5.79
CA VAL A 51 -7.52 6.32 -6.47
C VAL A 51 -7.11 7.79 -6.57
N LYS A 52 -8.03 8.65 -7.02
CA LYS A 52 -7.80 10.08 -7.16
C LYS A 52 -7.58 10.78 -5.81
N HIS A 53 -8.39 10.47 -4.81
CA HIS A 53 -8.35 11.16 -3.52
C HIS A 53 -7.20 10.69 -2.61
N ARG A 54 -6.71 9.47 -2.81
CA ARG A 54 -5.71 8.85 -1.93
C ARG A 54 -4.37 8.58 -2.61
N ASN A 55 -4.18 9.08 -3.85
CA ASN A 55 -2.98 8.86 -4.65
C ASN A 55 -2.58 7.38 -4.67
N LEU A 56 -3.56 6.50 -4.89
CA LEU A 56 -3.30 5.07 -4.97
C LEU A 56 -2.77 4.73 -6.35
N TYR A 57 -1.79 3.86 -6.41
CA TYR A 57 -1.21 3.39 -7.66
C TYR A 57 -2.23 2.57 -8.46
N ALA A 58 -2.90 3.23 -9.42
CA ALA A 58 -4.01 2.66 -10.19
C ALA A 58 -3.67 1.32 -10.89
N PRO A 59 -2.46 1.12 -11.45
CA PRO A 59 -2.09 -0.16 -12.07
C PRO A 59 -2.05 -1.35 -11.10
N SER A 60 -2.05 -1.11 -9.79
CA SER A 60 -2.16 -2.19 -8.80
C SER A 60 -3.57 -2.77 -8.66
N LEU A 61 -4.60 -2.02 -9.07
CA LEU A 61 -6.00 -2.27 -8.68
C LEU A 61 -6.84 -2.97 -9.75
N HIS A 62 -6.28 -3.27 -10.94
CA HIS A 62 -6.89 -4.04 -12.06
C HIS A 62 -8.43 -4.02 -12.09
N PRO A 63 -9.05 -2.84 -12.28
CA PRO A 63 -10.49 -2.70 -12.12
C PRO A 63 -11.27 -3.49 -13.17
N HIS A 64 -10.79 -3.58 -14.41
CA HIS A 64 -11.54 -4.16 -15.54
C HIS A 64 -11.67 -5.68 -15.48
N ASP A 65 -10.69 -6.37 -14.91
CA ASP A 65 -10.64 -7.84 -14.90
C ASP A 65 -11.17 -8.46 -13.59
N SER A 66 -11.49 -7.63 -12.60
CA SER A 66 -11.90 -8.10 -11.27
C SER A 66 -13.39 -8.41 -11.20
N THR A 67 -13.78 -9.48 -10.52
CA THR A 67 -15.21 -9.77 -10.22
C THR A 67 -15.80 -8.68 -9.32
N LEU A 68 -17.13 -8.50 -9.33
CA LEU A 68 -17.80 -7.53 -8.44
C LEU A 68 -17.36 -7.70 -6.98
N GLY A 69 -17.34 -8.93 -6.48
CA GLY A 69 -16.90 -9.22 -5.11
C GLY A 69 -15.41 -8.97 -4.86
N ALA A 70 -14.54 -9.08 -5.88
CA ALA A 70 -13.14 -8.68 -5.77
C ALA A 70 -13.00 -7.15 -5.70
N LEU A 71 -13.78 -6.44 -6.53
CA LEU A 71 -13.75 -5.00 -6.61
C LEU A 71 -14.34 -4.34 -5.34
N GLN A 72 -15.42 -4.90 -4.79
CA GLN A 72 -15.94 -4.58 -3.45
C GLN A 72 -14.88 -4.77 -2.35
N ARG A 73 -14.13 -5.88 -2.40
CA ARG A 73 -13.04 -6.18 -1.45
C ARG A 73 -11.89 -5.20 -1.56
N ILE A 74 -11.49 -4.82 -2.77
CA ILE A 74 -10.42 -3.83 -3.02
C ILE A 74 -10.82 -2.49 -2.40
N VAL A 75 -11.99 -1.96 -2.78
CA VAL A 75 -12.51 -0.67 -2.32
C VAL A 75 -12.66 -0.65 -0.80
N SER A 76 -13.22 -1.72 -0.21
CA SER A 76 -13.37 -1.84 1.24
C SER A 76 -12.03 -2.02 1.96
N GLY A 77 -11.11 -2.78 1.37
CA GLY A 77 -9.78 -3.05 1.91
C GLY A 77 -8.94 -1.80 2.06
N ILE A 78 -8.98 -0.90 1.07
CA ILE A 78 -8.33 0.43 1.15
C ILE A 78 -8.82 1.19 2.40
N HIS A 79 -10.13 1.22 2.61
CA HIS A 79 -10.71 1.93 3.75
C HIS A 79 -10.37 1.28 5.10
N LEU A 80 -10.47 -0.05 5.18
CA LEU A 80 -10.12 -0.80 6.38
C LEU A 80 -8.65 -0.62 6.74
N TRP A 81 -7.77 -0.62 5.73
CA TRP A 81 -6.35 -0.35 5.90
C TRP A 81 -6.11 1.05 6.46
N GLU A 82 -6.77 2.08 5.92
CA GLU A 82 -6.67 3.45 6.45
C GLU A 82 -7.11 3.51 7.92
N LYS A 83 -8.20 2.84 8.27
CA LYS A 83 -8.70 2.78 9.65
C LYS A 83 -7.71 2.08 10.58
N LEU A 84 -7.08 1.01 10.10
CA LEU A 84 -6.02 0.31 10.82
C LEU A 84 -4.80 1.21 11.01
N LEU A 85 -4.35 1.89 9.96
CA LEU A 85 -3.25 2.85 10.03
C LEU A 85 -3.56 3.94 11.05
N LYS A 86 -4.72 4.61 11.01
CA LYS A 86 -5.08 5.65 11.99
C LYS A 86 -5.10 5.14 13.43
N ARG A 87 -5.50 3.88 13.63
CA ARG A 87 -5.56 3.26 14.96
C ARG A 87 -4.17 2.88 15.48
N LEU A 88 -3.27 2.49 14.60
CA LEU A 88 -1.94 1.97 14.94
C LEU A 88 -0.83 3.00 14.77
N SER A 89 -1.08 4.10 14.06
CA SER A 89 -0.11 5.14 13.78
C SER A 89 0.20 5.94 15.03
N VAL A 90 1.48 6.00 15.36
CA VAL A 90 2.04 7.04 16.24
C VAL A 90 2.12 8.33 15.42
N PRO A 91 1.84 9.52 15.99
CA PRO A 91 1.91 10.79 15.25
C PRO A 91 3.29 10.94 14.57
N PRO A 92 3.31 11.30 13.27
CA PRO A 92 4.56 11.39 12.53
C PRO A 92 5.40 12.57 13.02
N GLU A 93 6.65 12.33 13.38
CA GLU A 93 7.66 13.39 13.43
C GLU A 93 7.92 13.87 11.98
N PRO A 94 8.03 15.19 11.74
CA PRO A 94 8.31 15.72 10.41
C PRO A 94 9.66 15.20 9.91
N LEU A 95 9.67 14.65 8.68
CA LEU A 95 10.87 14.17 8.00
C LEU A 95 11.21 15.11 6.85
N GLU A 96 12.48 15.51 6.76
CA GLU A 96 13.03 16.33 5.67
C GLU A 96 13.26 15.48 4.40
N GLY A 97 13.07 16.07 3.22
CA GLY A 97 12.97 15.37 1.93
C GLY A 97 14.29 14.78 1.40
N LEU A 98 14.21 13.66 0.68
CA LEU A 98 15.34 12.87 0.17
C LEU A 98 15.20 12.48 -1.31
N SER A 99 16.33 12.15 -1.95
CA SER A 99 16.50 11.83 -3.39
C SER A 99 16.16 10.37 -3.74
N THR A 100 15.90 10.07 -5.03
CA THR A 100 15.45 8.75 -5.54
C THR A 100 16.30 8.21 -6.69
N GLU A 101 16.54 6.88 -6.73
CA GLU A 101 17.16 6.15 -7.86
C GLU A 101 16.32 4.92 -8.30
N LEU A 102 16.42 4.54 -9.59
CA LEU A 102 15.63 3.47 -10.24
C LEU A 102 16.48 2.23 -10.56
N ILE A 103 16.00 1.02 -10.24
CA ILE A 103 16.68 -0.27 -10.53
C ILE A 103 15.88 -1.06 -11.58
N ARG A 104 16.56 -1.63 -12.59
CA ARG A 104 15.94 -2.13 -13.83
C ARG A 104 15.76 -3.66 -13.96
N ASP A 105 16.28 -4.50 -13.06
CA ASP A 105 16.25 -5.96 -13.25
C ASP A 105 15.37 -6.74 -12.24
N LYS A 106 14.52 -7.64 -12.77
CA LYS A 106 13.64 -8.54 -12.00
C LYS A 106 14.39 -9.85 -11.67
N MET A 107 14.40 -10.27 -10.41
CA MET A 107 15.02 -11.52 -9.96
C MET A 107 14.02 -12.31 -9.13
N ALA A 108 13.95 -13.64 -9.25
CA ALA A 108 13.20 -14.47 -8.29
C ALA A 108 14.12 -14.82 -7.12
N VAL A 109 13.72 -14.54 -5.88
CA VAL A 109 14.53 -14.81 -4.69
C VAL A 109 13.78 -15.73 -3.73
N TYR A 110 14.46 -16.78 -3.28
CA TYR A 110 14.00 -17.68 -2.24
C TYR A 110 14.31 -17.09 -0.85
N PHE A 111 13.36 -17.17 0.08
CA PHE A 111 13.59 -16.77 1.47
C PHE A 111 14.46 -17.83 2.16
N GLU A 112 15.73 -17.52 2.40
CA GLU A 112 16.54 -18.34 3.31
C GLU A 112 16.21 -17.97 4.77
N PRO A 113 15.82 -18.93 5.61
CA PRO A 113 15.30 -18.66 6.97
C PRO A 113 16.38 -18.34 8.03
N HIS A 114 17.60 -17.94 7.64
CA HIS A 114 18.77 -18.02 8.53
C HIS A 114 19.30 -16.68 9.10
N SER A 115 18.62 -15.54 8.95
CA SER A 115 19.10 -14.28 9.57
C SER A 115 18.00 -13.28 9.91
N GLY A 116 17.60 -13.21 11.18
CA GLY A 116 16.70 -12.17 11.70
C GLY A 116 15.23 -12.31 11.27
N ILE A 117 14.34 -11.70 12.04
CA ILE A 117 12.92 -11.54 11.65
C ILE A 117 12.89 -10.37 10.67
N PRO A 118 12.52 -10.55 9.39
CA PRO A 118 12.43 -9.44 8.47
C PRO A 118 11.32 -8.49 8.92
N ASP A 119 11.54 -7.19 8.81
CA ASP A 119 10.46 -6.22 8.93
C ASP A 119 9.60 -6.32 7.68
N ILE A 120 8.28 -6.49 7.85
CA ILE A 120 7.34 -6.72 6.76
C ILE A 120 6.33 -5.58 6.71
N TYR A 121 6.21 -4.93 5.56
CA TYR A 121 5.26 -3.84 5.33
C TYR A 121 4.41 -4.13 4.10
N LEU A 122 3.10 -4.27 4.28
CA LEU A 122 2.15 -4.47 3.19
C LEU A 122 1.71 -3.12 2.62
N VAL A 123 1.80 -2.94 1.31
CA VAL A 123 1.34 -1.73 0.62
C VAL A 123 -0.20 -1.68 0.65
N PRO A 124 -0.82 -0.51 0.89
CA PRO A 124 -2.26 -0.35 0.77
C PRO A 124 -2.79 -0.97 -0.54
N GLY A 125 -3.85 -1.76 -0.44
CA GLY A 125 -4.34 -2.57 -1.56
C GLY A 125 -3.84 -4.01 -1.54
N GLY A 126 -2.82 -4.36 -0.76
CA GLY A 126 -2.48 -5.75 -0.44
C GLY A 126 -1.77 -6.55 -1.53
N ARG A 127 -1.48 -5.92 -2.68
CA ARG A 127 -0.75 -6.56 -3.79
C ARG A 127 0.76 -6.53 -3.59
N TYR A 128 1.30 -5.46 -3.03
CA TYR A 128 2.74 -5.32 -2.89
C TYR A 128 3.18 -5.47 -1.43
N LEU A 129 4.35 -6.07 -1.23
CA LEU A 129 4.95 -6.29 0.07
C LEU A 129 6.38 -5.77 0.06
N PHE A 130 6.74 -5.00 1.08
CA PHE A 130 8.14 -4.70 1.39
C PHE A 130 8.64 -5.62 2.48
N THR A 131 9.85 -6.13 2.30
CA THR A 131 10.60 -6.81 3.37
C THR A 131 11.94 -6.12 3.55
N SER A 132 12.31 -5.80 4.79
CA SER A 132 13.65 -5.35 5.14
C SER A 132 14.38 -6.47 5.89
N LEU A 133 15.59 -6.79 5.45
CA LEU A 133 16.47 -7.73 6.14
C LEU A 133 17.73 -6.98 6.58
N ALA A 134 17.87 -6.78 7.89
CA ALA A 134 19.11 -6.29 8.48
C ALA A 134 20.03 -7.48 8.76
N GLY A 135 21.01 -7.71 7.89
CA GLY A 135 22.06 -8.68 8.15
C GLY A 135 22.98 -8.19 9.27
N ARG A 136 23.41 -9.06 10.18
CA ARG A 136 24.35 -8.69 11.28
C ARG A 136 25.70 -8.15 10.79
N ARG A 137 26.05 -8.39 9.52
CA ARG A 137 27.29 -7.92 8.86
C ARG A 137 27.05 -7.35 7.46
N ASP A 138 25.83 -7.44 6.97
CA ASP A 138 25.48 -7.04 5.62
C ASP A 138 24.66 -5.75 5.67
N SER A 139 24.88 -4.91 4.66
CA SER A 139 24.04 -3.75 4.35
C SER A 139 22.56 -4.16 4.35
N PRO A 140 21.67 -3.43 5.05
CA PRO A 140 20.26 -3.80 5.07
C PRO A 140 19.70 -3.74 3.64
N THR A 141 18.98 -4.79 3.27
CA THR A 141 18.34 -4.87 1.95
C THR A 141 16.84 -4.68 2.09
N ILE A 142 16.28 -3.78 1.27
CA ILE A 142 14.84 -3.64 1.09
C ILE A 142 14.46 -4.38 -0.17
N LYS A 143 13.45 -5.22 -0.09
CA LYS A 143 12.90 -5.98 -1.21
C LYS A 143 11.44 -5.62 -1.41
N LEU A 144 11.04 -5.34 -2.64
CA LEU A 144 9.66 -5.13 -3.07
C LEU A 144 9.16 -6.38 -3.79
N TRP A 145 8.08 -6.96 -3.28
CA TRP A 145 7.45 -8.16 -3.82
C TRP A 145 6.06 -7.83 -4.38
N ASP A 146 5.69 -8.47 -5.49
CA ASP A 146 4.31 -8.58 -5.99
C ASP A 146 3.72 -9.90 -5.49
N LEU A 147 2.71 -9.80 -4.62
CA LEU A 147 1.94 -10.92 -4.10
C LEU A 147 0.87 -11.40 -5.10
N GLY A 148 0.72 -10.70 -6.22
CA GLY A 148 -0.31 -10.95 -7.21
C GLY A 148 -1.64 -10.25 -6.88
N PRO A 149 -2.64 -10.44 -7.76
CA PRO A 149 -3.95 -9.82 -7.60
C PRO A 149 -4.67 -10.25 -6.30
N VAL A 150 -5.29 -9.28 -5.65
CA VAL A 150 -5.99 -9.46 -4.37
C VAL A 150 -7.14 -10.45 -4.53
N GLY A 151 -7.19 -11.45 -3.66
CA GLY A 151 -8.30 -12.41 -3.62
C GLY A 151 -8.25 -13.52 -4.66
N MET A 152 -7.14 -13.63 -5.40
CA MET A 152 -6.79 -14.85 -6.12
C MET A 152 -6.11 -15.84 -5.16
N PRO A 153 -6.29 -17.16 -5.36
CA PRO A 153 -5.60 -18.15 -4.52
C PRO A 153 -4.09 -17.93 -4.59
N ILE A 154 -3.39 -18.16 -3.46
CA ILE A 154 -1.92 -17.97 -3.25
C ILE A 154 -1.07 -18.95 -4.11
N LEU A 155 -1.61 -19.45 -5.22
CA LEU A 155 -0.94 -20.39 -6.10
C LEU A 155 0.20 -19.75 -6.92
N SER A 156 0.32 -18.42 -6.91
CA SER A 156 1.48 -17.70 -7.45
C SER A 156 2.47 -17.39 -6.34
N VAL A 157 3.71 -17.84 -6.50
CA VAL A 157 4.83 -17.46 -5.63
C VAL A 157 5.02 -15.94 -5.72
N PRO A 158 5.21 -15.22 -4.59
CA PRO A 158 5.54 -13.80 -4.63
C PRO A 158 6.69 -13.51 -5.59
N VAL A 159 6.52 -12.52 -6.45
CA VAL A 159 7.54 -12.13 -7.44
C VAL A 159 8.32 -10.96 -6.89
N LEU A 160 9.63 -11.10 -6.67
CA LEU A 160 10.47 -9.97 -6.32
C LEU A 160 10.59 -9.04 -7.53
N LEU A 161 10.09 -7.82 -7.37
CA LEU A 161 10.10 -6.78 -8.40
C LEU A 161 11.40 -5.96 -8.36
N SER A 162 11.88 -5.66 -7.16
CA SER A 162 13.06 -4.80 -6.97
C SER A 162 13.72 -5.08 -5.62
N GLN A 163 15.03 -4.87 -5.56
CA GLN A 163 15.81 -4.92 -4.33
C GLN A 163 16.77 -3.74 -4.26
N CYS A 164 16.90 -3.12 -3.10
CA CYS A 164 17.80 -2.02 -2.83
C CYS A 164 18.69 -2.38 -1.64
N GLU A 165 20.01 -2.32 -1.85
CA GLU A 165 21.00 -2.48 -0.81
C GLU A 165 21.36 -1.11 -0.23
N ILE A 166 21.10 -0.90 1.06
CA ILE A 166 21.43 0.36 1.72
C ILE A 166 22.85 0.24 2.26
N ARG A 167 23.78 0.97 1.64
CA ARG A 167 25.14 1.09 2.15
C ARG A 167 25.22 2.25 3.12
N PHE A 168 25.81 1.99 4.29
CA PHE A 168 26.19 3.03 5.22
C PHE A 168 27.70 3.24 5.11
N ASP A 169 28.13 4.48 4.89
CA ASP A 169 29.52 4.85 5.12
C ASP A 169 29.76 4.89 6.64
N VAL A 170 30.04 3.73 7.21
CA VAL A 170 30.39 3.61 8.62
C VAL A 170 31.90 3.77 8.75
N THR A 171 32.36 4.92 9.25
CA THR A 171 33.73 5.06 9.74
C THR A 171 33.96 4.04 10.87
N PRO A 172 35.07 3.29 10.87
CA PRO A 172 35.27 2.10 11.70
C PRO A 172 35.27 2.31 13.22
N GLU A 173 35.15 3.55 13.71
CA GLU A 173 35.31 3.90 15.13
C GLU A 173 34.03 3.88 15.97
N GLN A 174 32.85 3.60 15.41
CA GLN A 174 31.59 3.65 16.18
C GLN A 174 30.75 2.36 16.07
N PRO A 175 30.52 1.64 17.19
CA PRO A 175 29.73 0.42 17.20
C PRO A 175 28.25 0.70 16.92
N SER A 176 27.65 -0.29 16.25
CA SER A 176 26.26 -0.43 15.80
C SER A 176 25.25 0.40 16.59
N ARG A 177 24.63 1.36 15.90
CA ARG A 177 23.41 2.04 16.34
C ARG A 177 22.23 1.47 15.57
N ASP A 178 21.07 1.49 16.21
CA ASP A 178 19.80 1.15 15.56
C ASP A 178 19.57 2.11 14.39
N VAL A 179 19.16 1.54 13.27
CA VAL A 179 18.78 2.30 12.08
C VAL A 179 17.30 2.06 11.86
N SER A 180 16.51 3.13 11.96
CA SER A 180 15.09 3.07 11.66
C SER A 180 14.89 3.36 10.18
N LEU A 181 14.23 2.45 9.49
CA LEU A 181 13.90 2.59 8.07
C LEU A 181 12.43 3.01 7.91
N ALA A 182 12.19 4.12 7.23
CA ALA A 182 10.86 4.53 6.79
C ALA A 182 10.77 4.45 5.27
N VAL A 183 9.85 3.65 4.74
CA VAL A 183 9.65 3.46 3.30
C VAL A 183 8.40 4.20 2.87
N TRP A 184 8.52 5.05 1.85
CA TRP A 184 7.44 5.78 1.23
C TRP A 184 7.29 5.35 -0.22
N VAL A 185 6.04 5.27 -0.66
CA VAL A 185 5.68 5.05 -2.05
C VAL A 185 5.08 6.37 -2.55
N SER A 186 5.78 7.01 -3.49
CA SER A 186 5.30 8.24 -4.11
C SER A 186 4.77 7.92 -5.51
N ASP A 187 3.50 8.23 -5.74
CA ASP A 187 2.87 8.19 -7.06
C ASP A 187 3.00 9.60 -7.66
N LEU A 188 4.08 9.82 -8.44
CA LEU A 188 4.31 11.10 -9.13
C LEU A 188 3.70 11.10 -10.53
N ASP A 189 3.59 9.92 -11.16
CA ASP A 189 2.93 9.67 -12.44
C ASP A 189 2.37 8.24 -12.42
N ALA A 190 1.14 8.04 -12.91
CA ALA A 190 0.36 6.79 -12.82
C ALA A 190 1.00 5.52 -13.43
N LEU A 191 2.25 5.62 -13.90
CA LEU A 191 3.02 4.56 -14.55
C LEU A 191 4.32 4.20 -13.80
N ASP A 192 4.79 5.04 -12.86
CA ASP A 192 6.09 4.85 -12.20
C ASP A 192 5.95 4.83 -10.68
N LEU A 193 6.17 3.64 -10.11
CA LEU A 193 6.28 3.41 -8.67
C LEU A 193 7.65 3.92 -8.20
N ARG A 194 7.69 5.07 -7.51
CA ARG A 194 8.93 5.56 -6.88
C ARG A 194 8.97 5.17 -5.40
N LEU A 195 10.04 4.50 -5.03
CA LEU A 195 10.36 4.17 -3.65
C LEU A 195 11.26 5.23 -3.05
N VAL A 196 10.88 5.78 -1.90
CA VAL A 196 11.77 6.60 -1.07
C VAL A 196 12.03 5.85 0.22
N ALA A 197 13.24 5.35 0.40
CA ALA A 197 13.69 4.75 1.65
C ALA A 197 14.44 5.80 2.47
N VAL A 198 13.89 6.18 3.62
CA VAL A 198 14.51 7.11 4.56
C VAL A 198 15.13 6.32 5.70
N CYS A 199 16.44 6.48 5.88
CA CYS A 199 17.18 5.85 6.97
C CYS A 199 17.46 6.89 8.05
N LYS A 200 16.85 6.73 9.23
CA LYS A 200 17.16 7.55 10.41
C LYS A 200 18.10 6.78 11.33
N ARG A 201 19.32 7.29 11.51
CA ARG A 201 20.28 6.75 12.48
C ARG A 201 19.90 7.24 13.88
N THR A 202 19.44 6.38 14.76
CA THR A 202 19.09 6.78 16.13
C THR A 202 20.35 6.78 17.00
N GLY A 203 20.94 7.96 17.16
CA GLY A 203 22.07 8.20 18.07
C GLY A 203 21.66 9.02 19.28
N ALA A 204 22.07 8.61 20.48
CA ALA A 204 21.83 9.30 21.75
C ALA A 204 22.53 10.67 21.93
N GLY A 205 22.88 11.37 20.85
CA GLY A 205 23.49 12.69 20.90
C GLY A 205 23.30 13.42 19.58
N ASN A 206 22.64 14.59 19.64
CA ASN A 206 22.34 15.55 18.57
C ASN A 206 22.59 15.03 17.15
N GLY A 207 21.53 14.42 16.58
CA GLY A 207 21.55 13.84 15.24
C GLY A 207 21.80 14.88 14.15
N GLY A 208 23.01 14.87 13.60
CA GLY A 208 23.26 15.32 12.24
C GLY A 208 22.87 14.20 11.27
N VAL A 209 21.92 14.48 10.38
CA VAL A 209 21.56 13.62 9.26
C VAL A 209 22.62 13.81 8.16
N PHE A 210 23.18 12.73 7.63
CA PHE A 210 24.01 12.76 6.43
C PHE A 210 23.12 12.46 5.23
N VAL A 211 23.22 13.34 4.23
CA VAL A 211 22.43 13.38 2.97
C VAL A 211 22.91 12.31 2.01
#